data_AF-A0A2H9MYW7-F1
#
_entry.id   AF-A0A2H9MYW7-F1
#
_cell.length_a   1.000
_cell.length_b   1.000
_cell.length_c   1.000
_cell.angle_alpha   90.00
_cell.angle_beta   90.00
_cell.angle_gamma   90.00
#
_symmetry.space_group_name_H-M   'P 1'
#
loop_
_entity.id
_entity.type
_entity.pdbx_description
1 polymer ?
#
loop_
_entity_poly.entity_id
_entity_poly.type
_entity_poly.pdbx_seq_one_letter_code
_entity_poly.pdbx_strand_id
1 'polypeptide(L)'
;MKKRANELNIIKNHYKRGKFNAITDVEGIKVGHITLIKGKDVRTGVSVVLPPIDPSKNSLIAGGYVFNGNGEVTGLHYIMEKAKLNGPIFLTNTLSLGDVFSAVVEYYKGKIVLPVIGECWDGYLNDIEGRYVKKKHVFSCIKNAKSGKVEEGCVGAGTGMISLGFKAGIGTSSRIVNLNGKKYTIGVLVNNNLGSFSKYLRMGKFLIGESIQGISNKNMNEDSKQSSIIIIIATDIPLTHNQLNRLSKHAVLGMARLGAVSFTGSGDFVIAFSTANKIPRKREVVSLEIECIHEGFLDDAFEAVIESTEEAMINSLLMAEDMVGRDNREVKSLRIEKFLK
;
A
#
# COMPACT_ATOMS: atom_id res chain seq x y z
N MET A 1 -19.06 10.56 -9.29
CA MET A 1 -19.10 10.52 -7.79
C MET A 1 -18.09 9.48 -7.36
N LYS A 2 -17.26 9.70 -6.33
CA LYS A 2 -16.29 8.69 -5.88
C LYS A 2 -17.02 7.40 -5.49
N LYS A 3 -16.70 6.31 -6.17
CA LYS A 3 -17.28 4.98 -5.93
C LYS A 3 -16.17 3.95 -6.07
N ARG A 4 -16.13 3.02 -5.13
CA ARG A 4 -15.18 1.91 -5.13
C ARG A 4 -15.57 0.87 -6.18
N ALA A 5 -14.64 -0.02 -6.51
CA ALA A 5 -14.82 -1.07 -7.51
C ALA A 5 -16.06 -1.92 -7.25
N ASN A 6 -16.33 -2.25 -5.99
CA ASN A 6 -17.47 -3.06 -5.58
C ASN A 6 -18.82 -2.36 -5.77
N GLU A 7 -18.85 -1.03 -5.67
CA GLU A 7 -20.07 -0.23 -5.87
C GLU A 7 -20.42 -0.08 -7.36
N LEU A 8 -19.45 -0.35 -8.23
CA LEU A 8 -19.58 -0.27 -9.70
C LEU A 8 -19.65 -1.66 -10.36
N ASN A 9 -19.53 -2.74 -9.59
CA ASN A 9 -19.53 -4.13 -10.08
C ASN A 9 -18.52 -4.41 -11.21
N ILE A 10 -17.38 -3.72 -11.23
CA ILE A 10 -16.38 -3.82 -12.31
C ILE A 10 -15.47 -5.04 -12.22
N ILE A 11 -15.38 -5.64 -11.02
CA ILE A 11 -14.58 -6.84 -10.78
C ILE A 11 -15.44 -7.91 -10.13
N LYS A 12 -15.32 -9.13 -10.66
CA LYS A 12 -15.95 -10.32 -10.08
C LYS A 12 -14.88 -11.04 -9.26
N ASN A 13 -15.07 -11.07 -7.96
CA ASN A 13 -14.18 -11.72 -7.01
C ASN A 13 -14.75 -13.08 -6.62
N HIS A 14 -13.87 -14.06 -6.42
CA HIS A 14 -14.18 -15.36 -5.87
C HIS A 14 -14.35 -15.29 -4.35
N TYR A 15 -13.50 -14.51 -3.68
CA TYR A 15 -13.52 -14.40 -2.21
C TYR A 15 -14.43 -13.25 -1.75
N LYS A 16 -15.10 -13.46 -0.61
CA LYS A 16 -15.95 -12.42 -0.01
C LYS A 16 -15.07 -11.31 0.55
N ARG A 17 -15.50 -10.05 0.38
CA ARG A 17 -14.86 -8.89 1.03
C ARG A 17 -15.06 -8.89 2.54
N GLY A 18 -14.11 -8.31 3.27
CA GLY A 18 -14.33 -7.92 4.66
C GLY A 18 -15.38 -6.81 4.80
N LYS A 19 -15.70 -6.44 6.04
CA LYS A 19 -16.77 -5.47 6.35
C LYS A 19 -16.49 -4.09 5.75
N PHE A 20 -15.24 -3.65 5.80
CA PHE A 20 -14.81 -2.36 5.29
C PHE A 20 -14.20 -2.47 3.89
N ASN A 21 -13.95 -3.69 3.41
CA ASN A 21 -13.17 -3.96 2.21
C ASN A 21 -11.85 -3.19 2.26
N ALA A 22 -11.12 -3.35 3.36
CA ALA A 22 -9.91 -2.57 3.67
C ALA A 22 -8.94 -3.37 4.53
N ILE A 23 -7.67 -2.97 4.57
CA ILE A 23 -6.63 -3.62 5.37
C ILE A 23 -6.99 -3.70 6.87
N THR A 24 -7.82 -2.77 7.34
CA THR A 24 -8.37 -2.68 8.70
C THR A 24 -9.42 -3.74 9.03
N ASP A 25 -9.86 -4.54 8.06
CA ASP A 25 -10.66 -5.73 8.34
C ASP A 25 -9.87 -6.82 9.07
N VAL A 26 -8.53 -6.82 8.96
CA VAL A 26 -7.67 -7.61 9.83
C VAL A 26 -7.67 -6.96 11.21
N GLU A 27 -8.07 -7.73 12.22
CA GLU A 27 -8.39 -7.19 13.54
C GLU A 27 -7.22 -6.43 14.17
N GLY A 28 -7.54 -5.29 14.78
CA GLY A 28 -6.59 -4.46 15.52
C GLY A 28 -5.68 -3.56 14.66
N ILE A 29 -5.69 -3.72 13.33
CA ILE A 29 -5.01 -2.80 12.41
C ILE A 29 -5.67 -1.42 12.45
N LYS A 30 -4.85 -0.38 12.43
CA LYS A 30 -5.29 1.01 12.25
C LYS A 30 -4.53 1.68 11.12
N VAL A 31 -5.19 2.58 10.41
CA VAL A 31 -4.58 3.38 9.34
C VAL A 31 -4.76 4.86 9.64
N GLY A 32 -3.71 5.65 9.44
CA GLY A 32 -3.72 7.10 9.58
C GLY A 32 -3.14 7.79 8.36
N HIS A 33 -3.63 9.00 8.07
CA HIS A 33 -3.15 9.85 6.99
C HIS A 33 -2.94 11.28 7.49
N ILE A 34 -1.92 11.94 6.97
CA ILE A 34 -1.78 13.40 6.99
C ILE A 34 -1.54 13.86 5.56
N THR A 35 -2.53 14.54 5.01
CA THR A 35 -2.54 15.06 3.63
C THR A 35 -2.07 16.51 3.63
N LEU A 36 -1.09 16.84 2.79
CA LEU A 36 -0.55 18.19 2.62
C LEU A 36 -0.86 18.68 1.20
N ILE A 37 -1.86 19.53 1.11
CA ILE A 37 -2.20 20.29 -0.11
C ILE A 37 -2.08 21.77 0.26
N LYS A 38 -1.00 22.43 -0.18
CA LYS A 38 -0.73 23.84 0.14
C LYS A 38 -0.22 24.59 -1.07
N GLY A 39 -0.72 25.81 -1.27
CA GLY A 39 -0.37 26.63 -2.42
C GLY A 39 -0.53 25.86 -3.74
N LYS A 40 0.31 26.22 -4.72
CA LYS A 40 0.30 25.59 -6.04
C LYS A 40 1.07 24.27 -6.06
N ASP A 41 2.12 24.14 -5.24
CA ASP A 41 3.16 23.14 -5.49
C ASP A 41 3.29 22.04 -4.42
N VAL A 42 2.63 22.14 -3.26
CA VAL A 42 2.72 21.08 -2.23
C VAL A 42 1.58 20.08 -2.40
N ARG A 43 1.90 18.85 -2.80
CA ARG A 43 0.94 17.74 -3.01
C ARG A 43 1.51 16.43 -2.48
N THR A 44 1.66 16.33 -1.16
CA THR A 44 2.33 15.19 -0.53
C THR A 44 1.71 14.85 0.82
N GLY A 45 2.31 13.94 1.58
CA GLY A 45 1.86 13.61 2.91
C GLY A 45 2.55 12.37 3.48
N VAL A 46 1.98 11.88 4.57
CA VAL A 46 2.44 10.66 5.24
C VAL A 46 1.24 9.79 5.60
N SER A 47 1.37 8.50 5.36
CA SER A 47 0.41 7.48 5.81
C SER A 47 1.08 6.53 6.78
N VAL A 48 0.31 5.91 7.67
CA VAL A 48 0.81 4.89 8.60
C VAL A 48 -0.17 3.72 8.69
N VAL A 49 0.37 2.50 8.69
CA VAL A 49 -0.32 1.28 9.10
C VAL A 49 0.22 0.89 10.48
N LEU A 50 -0.65 0.91 11.49
CA LEU A 50 -0.33 0.47 12.86
C LEU A 50 -0.79 -0.97 13.05
N PRO A 51 0.15 -1.94 13.15
CA PRO A 51 -0.17 -3.30 13.58
C PRO A 51 -0.57 -3.36 15.07
N PRO A 52 -1.32 -4.39 15.51
CA PRO A 52 -1.79 -4.53 16.90
C PRO A 52 -0.70 -5.02 17.87
N ILE A 53 0.42 -4.31 17.92
CA ILE A 53 1.58 -4.60 18.78
C ILE A 53 1.91 -3.44 19.71
N ASP A 54 2.63 -3.78 20.77
CA ASP A 54 3.38 -2.83 21.57
C ASP A 54 4.86 -2.98 21.20
N PRO A 55 5.47 -2.02 20.47
CA PRO A 55 6.87 -2.10 20.05
C PRO A 55 7.88 -2.29 21.19
N SER A 56 7.50 -2.03 22.44
CA SER A 56 8.35 -2.29 23.62
C SER A 56 8.26 -3.74 24.13
N LYS A 57 7.19 -4.47 23.78
CA LYS A 57 6.91 -5.82 24.30
C LYS A 57 7.01 -6.91 23.26
N ASN A 58 6.51 -6.66 22.06
CA ASN A 58 6.37 -7.70 21.03
C ASN A 58 6.55 -7.17 19.60
N SER A 59 6.75 -8.11 18.69
CA SER A 59 6.77 -7.94 17.24
C SER A 59 5.83 -8.95 16.58
N LEU A 60 5.53 -8.77 15.29
CA LEU A 60 4.80 -9.75 14.49
C LEU A 60 5.74 -10.53 13.57
N ILE A 61 5.34 -11.72 13.16
CA ILE A 61 6.03 -12.42 12.05
C ILE A 61 5.74 -11.66 10.76
N ALA A 62 6.80 -11.35 10.02
CA ALA A 62 6.74 -10.58 8.79
C ALA A 62 7.64 -11.15 7.70
N GLY A 63 7.32 -10.82 6.46
CA GLY A 63 8.08 -11.12 5.26
C GLY A 63 7.92 -9.99 4.24
N GLY A 64 8.47 -10.18 3.05
CA GLY A 64 8.37 -9.20 1.98
C GLY A 64 8.93 -9.70 0.67
N TYR A 65 8.81 -8.87 -0.37
CA TYR A 65 9.35 -9.16 -1.68
C TYR A 65 9.72 -7.86 -2.40
N VAL A 66 10.94 -7.81 -2.91
CA VAL A 66 11.40 -6.76 -3.82
C VAL A 66 11.19 -7.29 -5.24
N PHE A 67 10.22 -6.74 -5.95
CA PHE A 67 9.98 -7.13 -7.35
C PHE A 67 10.88 -6.32 -8.28
N ASN A 68 10.91 -5.01 -8.10
CA ASN A 68 11.80 -4.09 -8.80
C ASN A 68 12.34 -3.05 -7.81
N GLY A 69 13.66 -3.00 -7.65
CA GLY A 69 14.32 -2.34 -6.53
C GLY A 69 14.63 -0.85 -6.73
N ASN A 70 14.02 -0.17 -7.71
CA ASN A 70 14.30 1.24 -7.97
C ASN A 70 13.48 2.17 -7.03
N GLY A 71 13.72 2.04 -5.73
CA GLY A 71 13.07 2.80 -4.66
C GLY A 71 13.58 2.34 -3.30
N GLU A 72 12.93 2.78 -2.23
CA GLU A 72 13.39 2.50 -0.86
C GLU A 72 12.28 1.99 0.07
N VAL A 73 12.64 0.98 0.87
CA VAL A 73 11.87 0.49 2.02
C VAL A 73 12.83 0.22 3.17
N THR A 74 12.94 1.19 4.09
CA THR A 74 13.79 1.02 5.27
C THR A 74 13.32 -0.16 6.11
N GLY A 75 14.22 -0.80 6.85
CA GLY A 75 13.88 -1.91 7.74
C GLY A 75 13.50 -3.21 7.01
N LEU A 76 13.42 -3.24 5.67
CA LEU A 76 13.12 -4.47 4.92
C LEU A 76 14.20 -5.53 5.14
N HIS A 77 15.49 -5.17 5.11
CA HIS A 77 16.57 -6.11 5.43
C HIS A 77 16.43 -6.71 6.83
N TYR A 78 15.94 -5.95 7.81
CA TYR A 78 15.66 -6.47 9.14
C TYR A 78 14.51 -7.48 9.13
N ILE A 79 13.44 -7.22 8.36
CA ILE A 79 12.34 -8.18 8.17
C ILE A 79 12.86 -9.46 7.53
N MET A 80 13.69 -9.35 6.49
CA MET A 80 14.24 -10.52 5.78
C MET A 80 15.18 -11.35 6.65
N GLU A 81 15.95 -10.71 7.53
CA GLU A 81 16.91 -11.36 8.42
C GLU A 81 16.26 -11.91 9.70
N LYS A 82 15.36 -11.15 10.32
CA LYS A 82 14.79 -11.48 11.64
C LYS A 82 13.36 -12.00 11.60
N ALA A 83 12.73 -12.06 10.42
CA ALA A 83 11.35 -12.47 10.24
C ALA A 83 10.35 -11.65 11.09
N LYS A 84 10.66 -10.38 11.38
CA LYS A 84 9.95 -9.57 12.39
C LYS A 84 9.57 -8.18 11.90
N LEU A 85 8.31 -7.82 12.12
CA LEU A 85 7.84 -6.43 12.09
C LEU A 85 7.76 -5.89 13.53
N ASN A 86 8.66 -4.95 13.84
CA ASN A 86 8.84 -4.42 15.20
C ASN A 86 8.03 -3.15 15.50
N GLY A 87 7.22 -2.68 14.56
CA GLY A 87 6.52 -1.41 14.70
C GLY A 87 5.63 -1.08 13.51
N PRO A 88 5.16 0.19 13.45
CA PRO A 88 4.38 0.69 12.33
C PRO A 88 5.12 0.64 10.99
N ILE A 89 4.33 0.60 9.91
CA ILE A 89 4.82 0.82 8.54
C ILE A 89 4.36 2.21 8.10
N PHE A 90 5.31 3.06 7.73
CA PHE A 90 5.01 4.39 7.19
C PHE A 90 5.17 4.42 5.67
N LEU A 91 4.41 5.30 5.03
CA LEU A 91 4.52 5.62 3.61
C LEU A 91 4.66 7.13 3.45
N THR A 92 5.51 7.59 2.54
CA THR A 92 5.74 9.02 2.25
C THR A 92 6.31 9.21 0.84
N ASN A 93 6.69 10.44 0.46
CA ASN A 93 7.50 10.68 -0.74
C ASN A 93 9.00 10.37 -0.53
N THR A 94 9.70 10.14 -1.64
CA THR A 94 11.12 9.76 -1.72
C THR A 94 12.04 10.65 -0.87
N LEU A 95 11.99 11.97 -1.06
CA LEU A 95 12.96 12.88 -0.42
C LEU A 95 12.62 13.19 1.05
N SER A 96 11.44 12.79 1.52
CA SER A 96 11.04 12.92 2.92
C SER A 96 11.27 11.64 3.74
N LEU A 97 11.76 10.57 3.14
CA LEU A 97 11.97 9.29 3.82
C LEU A 97 12.88 9.42 5.06
N GLY A 98 13.99 10.15 4.94
CA GLY A 98 14.89 10.42 6.08
C GLY A 98 14.27 11.27 7.19
N ASP A 99 13.36 12.19 6.85
CA ASP A 99 12.63 13.00 7.84
C ASP A 99 11.63 12.14 8.62
N VAL A 100 10.91 11.25 7.93
CA VAL A 100 10.00 10.31 8.56
C VAL A 100 10.78 9.33 9.43
N PHE A 101 11.92 8.82 8.96
CA PHE A 101 12.80 7.94 9.74
C PHE A 101 13.18 8.57 11.07
N SER A 102 13.74 9.79 11.01
CA SER A 102 14.17 10.53 12.20
C SER A 102 13.01 10.76 13.17
N ALA A 103 11.84 11.14 12.66
CA ALA A 103 10.65 11.35 13.47
C ALA A 103 10.16 10.05 14.14
N VAL A 104 10.18 8.91 13.45
CA VAL A 104 9.74 7.63 14.03
C VAL A 104 10.68 7.18 15.14
N VAL A 105 11.99 7.29 14.92
CA VAL A 105 13.00 7.00 15.96
C VAL A 105 12.80 7.89 17.19
N GLU A 106 12.49 9.18 16.99
CA GLU A 106 12.19 10.10 18.10
C GLU A 106 10.90 9.71 18.84
N TYR A 107 9.81 9.43 18.11
CA TYR A 107 8.51 9.08 18.72
C TYR A 107 8.57 7.79 19.53
N TYR A 108 9.26 6.77 18.99
CA TYR A 108 9.40 5.46 19.61
C TYR A 108 10.74 5.30 20.33
N LYS A 109 11.33 6.39 20.84
CA LYS A 109 12.65 6.43 21.49
C LYS A 109 12.93 5.18 22.33
N GLY A 110 14.00 4.47 21.97
CA GLY A 110 14.45 3.24 22.66
C GLY A 110 13.65 1.97 22.33
N LYS A 111 12.62 2.03 21.49
CA LYS A 111 11.73 0.90 21.15
C LYS A 111 11.88 0.47 19.68
N ILE A 112 12.06 1.43 18.76
CA ILE A 112 12.23 1.17 17.33
C ILE A 112 13.53 1.85 16.86
N VAL A 113 14.46 1.04 16.34
CA VAL A 113 15.76 1.51 15.82
C VAL A 113 15.83 1.41 14.29
N LEU A 114 15.12 0.44 13.71
CA LEU A 114 14.99 0.25 12.27
C LEU A 114 13.51 0.36 11.86
N PRO A 115 12.97 1.59 11.78
CA PRO A 115 11.63 1.85 11.24
C PRO A 115 11.42 1.22 9.86
N VAL A 116 10.17 0.84 9.57
CA VAL A 116 9.77 0.40 8.24
C VAL A 116 9.06 1.54 7.52
N ILE A 117 9.68 2.06 6.47
CA ILE A 117 9.21 3.24 5.74
C ILE A 117 9.39 2.97 4.26
N GLY A 118 8.28 2.88 3.53
CA GLY A 118 8.28 2.82 2.08
C GLY A 118 8.04 4.20 1.47
N GLU A 119 8.50 4.41 0.25
CA GLU A 119 8.27 5.64 -0.49
C GLU A 119 7.76 5.40 -1.91
N CYS A 120 7.11 6.42 -2.46
CA CYS A 120 6.89 6.57 -3.89
C CYS A 120 7.25 8.00 -4.30
N TRP A 121 7.66 8.20 -5.54
CA TRP A 121 8.02 9.53 -6.03
C TRP A 121 6.80 10.38 -6.46
N ASP A 122 6.58 11.54 -5.85
CA ASP A 122 5.48 12.48 -6.17
C ASP A 122 5.92 13.78 -6.86
N GLY A 123 7.17 13.88 -7.30
CA GLY A 123 7.76 15.12 -7.80
C GLY A 123 7.11 15.71 -9.06
N TYR A 124 6.25 14.96 -9.76
CA TYR A 124 5.49 15.49 -10.87
C TYR A 124 4.42 16.51 -10.42
N LEU A 125 3.71 16.24 -9.31
CA LEU A 125 2.68 17.13 -8.76
C LEU A 125 3.18 17.93 -7.56
N ASN A 126 4.24 17.48 -6.91
CA ASN A 126 4.76 18.01 -5.67
C ASN A 126 6.13 18.68 -5.88
N ASP A 127 6.37 19.79 -5.19
CA ASP A 127 7.72 20.25 -4.89
C ASP A 127 8.37 19.29 -3.87
N ILE A 128 8.93 18.20 -4.41
CA ILE A 128 9.49 17.11 -3.60
C ILE A 128 10.78 17.55 -2.87
N GLU A 129 11.55 18.48 -3.44
CA GLU A 129 12.80 19.00 -2.87
C GLU A 129 12.55 19.88 -1.64
N GLY A 130 11.39 20.55 -1.57
CA GLY A 130 10.99 21.33 -0.39
C GLY A 130 10.78 20.50 0.89
N ARG A 131 10.74 19.16 0.80
CA ARG A 131 10.68 18.21 1.96
C ARG A 131 9.65 18.64 3.01
N TYR A 132 8.41 18.86 2.58
CA TYR A 132 7.36 19.46 3.42
C TYR A 132 6.80 18.52 4.51
N VAL A 133 7.08 17.22 4.45
CA VAL A 133 6.74 16.30 5.53
C VAL A 133 7.70 16.55 6.70
N LYS A 134 7.14 16.90 7.86
CA LYS A 134 7.89 17.23 9.07
C LYS A 134 7.45 16.32 10.21
N LYS A 135 8.26 16.25 11.26
CA LYS A 135 8.00 15.47 12.48
C LYS A 135 6.57 15.56 13.01
N LYS A 136 6.00 16.77 13.09
CA LYS A 136 4.62 17.00 13.56
C LYS A 136 3.57 16.25 12.72
N HIS A 137 3.81 16.08 11.43
CA HIS A 137 2.93 15.32 10.54
C HIS A 137 3.01 13.83 10.88
N VAL A 138 4.20 13.28 11.10
CA VAL A 138 4.38 11.87 11.51
C VAL A 138 3.67 11.59 12.83
N PHE A 139 3.84 12.45 13.84
CA PHE A 139 3.23 12.26 15.16
C PHE A 139 1.70 12.33 15.08
N SER A 140 1.19 13.29 14.31
CA SER A 140 -0.25 13.43 14.09
C SER A 140 -0.82 12.23 13.31
N CYS A 141 -0.06 11.70 12.35
CA CYS A 141 -0.43 10.51 11.57
C CYS A 141 -0.63 9.29 12.49
N ILE A 142 0.29 9.07 13.44
CA ILE A 142 0.18 8.01 14.46
C ILE A 142 -1.06 8.23 15.34
N LYS A 143 -1.24 9.45 15.86
CA LYS A 143 -2.35 9.78 16.78
C LYS A 143 -3.73 9.62 16.12
N ASN A 144 -3.84 9.97 14.84
CA ASN A 144 -5.11 9.95 14.11
C ASN A 144 -5.44 8.59 13.51
N ALA A 145 -4.52 7.62 13.57
CA ALA A 145 -4.74 6.30 13.00
C ALA A 145 -5.89 5.57 13.71
N LYS A 146 -6.82 5.06 12.90
CA LYS A 146 -8.05 4.38 13.37
C LYS A 146 -8.34 3.13 12.56
N SER A 147 -9.10 2.21 13.16
CA SER A 147 -9.68 1.06 12.45
C SER A 147 -10.95 1.49 11.70
N GLY A 148 -11.60 0.58 11.00
CA GLY A 148 -12.79 0.84 10.20
C GLY A 148 -12.47 1.27 8.77
N LYS A 149 -13.37 2.04 8.13
CA LYS A 149 -13.17 2.53 6.76
C LYS A 149 -11.88 3.35 6.65
N VAL A 150 -11.11 3.08 5.60
CA VAL A 150 -9.87 3.79 5.27
C VAL A 150 -10.15 4.77 4.14
N GLU A 151 -9.56 5.96 4.23
CA GLU A 151 -9.66 6.97 3.17
C GLU A 151 -8.72 6.62 2.01
N GLU A 152 -9.16 6.82 0.77
CA GLU A 152 -8.47 6.37 -0.45
C GLU A 152 -8.33 7.51 -1.47
N GLY A 153 -7.52 7.31 -2.51
CA GLY A 153 -7.20 8.29 -3.52
C GLY A 153 -6.10 9.25 -3.05
N CYS A 154 -6.36 10.56 -3.18
CA CYS A 154 -5.38 11.63 -3.03
C CYS A 154 -5.03 11.99 -1.57
N VAL A 155 -4.77 11.01 -0.71
CA VAL A 155 -4.58 11.21 0.74
C VAL A 155 -3.27 10.67 1.27
N GLY A 156 -2.78 11.27 2.37
CA GLY A 156 -1.53 10.87 3.01
C GLY A 156 -0.36 10.81 2.04
N ALA A 157 0.37 9.70 2.04
CA ALA A 157 1.46 9.46 1.10
C ALA A 157 1.00 9.42 -0.37
N GLY A 158 -0.27 9.15 -0.63
CA GLY A 158 -0.85 9.04 -1.97
C GLY A 158 -1.22 10.37 -2.62
N THR A 159 -1.08 11.50 -1.91
CA THR A 159 -1.61 12.80 -2.35
C THR A 159 -1.13 13.21 -3.73
N GLY A 160 0.17 13.12 -4.03
CA GLY A 160 0.74 13.51 -5.33
C GLY A 160 0.92 12.37 -6.34
N MET A 161 0.44 11.16 -6.03
CA MET A 161 0.75 9.97 -6.84
C MET A 161 -0.09 9.86 -8.11
N ILE A 162 0.51 9.24 -9.13
CA ILE A 162 -0.04 9.06 -10.48
C ILE A 162 0.17 7.60 -10.88
N SER A 163 -0.87 6.96 -11.37
CA SER A 163 -0.79 5.56 -11.81
C SER A 163 -1.53 5.35 -13.11
N LEU A 164 -0.87 4.66 -14.03
CA LEU A 164 -1.40 4.29 -15.34
C LEU A 164 -2.03 5.49 -16.08
N GLY A 165 -1.39 6.66 -15.98
CA GLY A 165 -1.81 7.90 -16.68
C GLY A 165 -2.94 8.68 -16.02
N PHE A 166 -3.42 8.25 -14.85
CA PHE A 166 -4.48 8.91 -14.11
C PHE A 166 -4.03 9.24 -12.70
N LYS A 167 -4.78 10.13 -12.04
CA LYS A 167 -4.58 10.39 -10.62
C LYS A 167 -4.84 9.11 -9.84
N ALA A 168 -3.96 8.83 -8.88
CA ALA A 168 -4.03 7.68 -8.00
C ALA A 168 -3.64 8.08 -6.57
N GLY A 169 -3.11 7.14 -5.79
CA GLY A 169 -2.67 7.33 -4.42
C GLY A 169 -2.97 6.11 -3.56
N ILE A 170 -3.55 6.33 -2.37
CA ILE A 170 -3.87 5.24 -1.45
C ILE A 170 -5.03 4.43 -1.98
N GLY A 171 -4.91 3.11 -1.92
CA GLY A 171 -6.03 2.20 -2.16
C GLY A 171 -5.97 1.03 -1.20
N THR A 172 -7.11 0.43 -0.90
CA THR A 172 -7.18 -0.72 -0.01
C THR A 172 -8.30 -1.68 -0.40
N SER A 173 -8.21 -2.91 0.08
CA SER A 173 -9.18 -3.98 -0.16
C SER A 173 -8.95 -5.08 0.88
N SER A 174 -9.90 -6.00 1.01
CA SER A 174 -9.71 -7.22 1.81
C SER A 174 -10.51 -8.40 1.28
N ARG A 175 -10.09 -9.60 1.66
CA ARG A 175 -10.80 -10.86 1.43
C ARG A 175 -10.88 -11.68 2.70
N ILE A 176 -12.02 -12.36 2.85
CA ILE A 176 -12.25 -13.40 3.84
C ILE A 176 -11.99 -14.74 3.17
N VAL A 177 -11.07 -15.51 3.73
CA VAL A 177 -10.67 -16.83 3.26
C VAL A 177 -11.15 -17.87 4.26
N ASN A 178 -11.67 -19.00 3.80
CA ASN A 178 -12.09 -20.10 4.68
C ASN A 178 -11.12 -21.26 4.52
N LEU A 179 -10.26 -21.48 5.51
CA LEU A 179 -9.28 -22.57 5.52
C LEU A 179 -9.76 -23.65 6.50
N ASN A 180 -10.21 -24.77 5.95
CA ASN A 180 -10.72 -25.91 6.73
C ASN A 180 -11.79 -25.54 7.77
N GLY A 181 -12.76 -24.71 7.38
CA GLY A 181 -13.86 -24.27 8.25
C GLY A 181 -13.53 -23.05 9.13
N LYS A 182 -12.27 -22.62 9.20
CA LYS A 182 -11.86 -21.41 9.92
C LYS A 182 -11.79 -20.22 8.97
N LYS A 183 -12.42 -19.11 9.35
CA LYS A 183 -12.38 -17.86 8.60
C LYS A 183 -11.16 -17.04 9.01
N TYR A 184 -10.44 -16.57 8.00
CA TYR A 184 -9.32 -15.66 8.10
C TYR A 184 -9.53 -14.46 7.18
N THR A 185 -8.76 -13.42 7.38
CA THR A 185 -8.77 -12.17 6.63
C THR A 185 -7.41 -11.90 6.02
N ILE A 186 -7.39 -11.51 4.75
CA ILE A 186 -6.25 -10.88 4.09
C ILE A 186 -6.66 -9.46 3.74
N GLY A 187 -5.89 -8.50 4.21
CA GLY A 187 -6.07 -7.08 3.96
C GLY A 187 -4.89 -6.52 3.18
N VAL A 188 -5.16 -5.68 2.17
CA VAL A 188 -4.12 -5.04 1.36
C VAL A 188 -4.31 -3.53 1.37
N LEU A 189 -3.21 -2.78 1.53
CA LEU A 189 -3.14 -1.34 1.30
C LEU A 189 -2.00 -1.04 0.34
N VAL A 190 -2.24 -0.16 -0.63
CA VAL A 190 -1.24 0.26 -1.62
C VAL A 190 -1.01 1.75 -1.58
N ASN A 191 0.22 2.19 -1.85
CA ASN A 191 0.51 3.54 -2.34
C ASN A 191 0.86 3.45 -3.83
N ASN A 192 -0.12 3.73 -4.69
CA ASN A 192 -0.09 3.37 -6.11
C ASN A 192 0.44 4.52 -6.98
N ASN A 193 1.64 4.36 -7.55
CA ASN A 193 2.31 5.37 -8.37
C ASN A 193 2.96 4.76 -9.64
N LEU A 194 2.22 4.03 -10.48
CA LEU A 194 2.79 3.33 -11.66
C LEU A 194 3.03 4.23 -12.90
N GLY A 195 3.21 5.53 -12.70
CA GLY A 195 3.54 6.48 -13.78
C GLY A 195 2.40 6.66 -14.79
N SER A 196 2.74 7.07 -16.02
CA SER A 196 1.74 7.63 -16.96
C SER A 196 1.33 6.72 -18.13
N PHE A 197 1.50 5.41 -18.00
CA PHE A 197 1.32 4.48 -19.12
C PHE A 197 -0.11 3.95 -19.25
N SER A 198 -1.05 4.84 -19.61
CA SER A 198 -2.46 4.47 -19.64
C SER A 198 -2.79 3.34 -20.61
N LYS A 199 -2.07 3.20 -21.73
CA LYS A 199 -2.33 2.16 -22.75
C LYS A 199 -2.38 0.73 -22.23
N TYR A 200 -1.75 0.44 -21.09
CA TYR A 200 -1.78 -0.89 -20.47
C TYR A 200 -2.92 -1.07 -19.46
N LEU A 201 -3.60 0.01 -19.05
CA LEU A 201 -4.61 -0.04 -18.00
C LEU A 201 -5.73 -1.03 -18.34
N ARG A 202 -5.88 -2.02 -17.46
CA ARG A 202 -6.94 -3.00 -17.47
C ARG A 202 -7.84 -2.84 -16.25
N MET A 203 -9.14 -3.08 -16.46
CA MET A 203 -10.10 -3.25 -15.37
C MET A 203 -10.93 -4.50 -15.64
N GLY A 204 -10.76 -5.50 -14.77
CA GLY A 204 -11.24 -6.85 -15.04
C GLY A 204 -10.66 -7.36 -16.35
N LYS A 205 -11.52 -7.78 -17.28
CA LYS A 205 -11.09 -8.35 -18.58
C LYS A 205 -10.85 -7.28 -19.66
N PHE A 206 -11.17 -6.02 -19.41
CA PHE A 206 -11.19 -4.98 -20.44
C PHE A 206 -9.89 -4.17 -20.43
N LEU A 207 -9.28 -4.01 -21.60
CA LEU A 207 -8.24 -3.01 -21.84
C LEU A 207 -8.92 -1.66 -22.04
N ILE A 208 -8.90 -0.80 -21.02
CA ILE A 208 -9.62 0.48 -21.04
C ILE A 208 -8.68 1.65 -21.32
N GLY A 209 -7.37 1.43 -21.20
CA GLY A 209 -6.34 2.43 -21.38
C GLY A 209 -6.41 3.25 -22.67
N GLU A 210 -6.67 2.57 -23.78
CA GLU A 210 -6.76 3.17 -25.11
C GLU A 210 -8.10 3.87 -25.33
N SER A 211 -9.20 3.28 -24.83
CA SER A 211 -10.55 3.84 -24.94
C SER A 211 -10.74 5.14 -24.16
N ILE A 212 -9.87 5.41 -23.18
CA ILE A 212 -9.92 6.61 -22.32
C ILE A 212 -8.93 7.71 -22.81
N GLN A 213 -8.25 7.50 -23.95
CA GLN A 213 -7.22 8.42 -24.50
C GLN A 213 -7.68 9.86 -24.75
N GLY A 214 -8.99 10.15 -24.79
CA GLY A 214 -9.50 11.53 -24.86
C GLY A 214 -9.30 12.35 -23.58
N ILE A 215 -8.92 11.72 -22.47
CA ILE A 215 -8.76 12.32 -21.13
C ILE A 215 -7.30 12.23 -20.62
N SER A 216 -6.46 11.37 -21.21
CA SER A 216 -5.07 11.21 -20.79
C SER A 216 -4.21 12.40 -21.23
N ASN A 217 -3.32 12.83 -20.34
CA ASN A 217 -2.44 13.98 -20.59
C ASN A 217 -1.40 13.64 -21.66
N LYS A 218 -1.64 14.07 -22.89
CA LYS A 218 -0.77 13.87 -24.06
C LYS A 218 0.67 14.43 -23.92
N ASN A 219 0.96 15.19 -22.86
CA ASN A 219 2.22 15.93 -22.69
C ASN A 219 3.16 15.36 -21.60
N MET A 220 2.87 14.21 -20.97
CA MET A 220 3.75 13.62 -19.93
C MET A 220 4.91 12.79 -20.53
N ASN A 221 5.87 13.42 -21.22
CA ASN A 221 6.78 12.69 -22.11
C ASN A 221 8.17 12.27 -21.58
N GLU A 222 8.62 12.63 -20.37
CA GLU A 222 9.91 12.09 -19.84
C GLU A 222 9.93 11.78 -18.33
N ASP A 223 9.35 12.64 -17.47
CA ASP A 223 9.20 12.39 -16.02
C ASP A 223 8.27 11.19 -15.71
N SER A 224 7.54 10.68 -16.71
CA SER A 224 6.53 9.61 -16.60
C SER A 224 7.10 8.21 -16.35
N LYS A 225 8.44 8.06 -16.38
CA LYS A 225 9.13 6.78 -16.13
C LYS A 225 9.45 6.54 -14.66
N GLN A 226 9.45 7.57 -13.81
CA GLN A 226 9.59 7.37 -12.37
C GLN A 226 8.25 6.87 -11.83
N SER A 227 8.25 5.61 -11.42
CA SER A 227 7.08 4.94 -10.87
C SER A 227 7.46 4.21 -9.60
N SER A 228 6.49 3.93 -8.76
CA SER A 228 6.69 3.08 -7.60
C SER A 228 5.35 2.53 -7.12
N ILE A 229 5.38 1.40 -6.45
CA ILE A 229 4.24 0.94 -5.65
C ILE A 229 4.76 0.25 -4.41
N ILE A 230 4.20 0.67 -3.27
CA ILE A 230 4.36 -0.06 -2.02
C ILE A 230 3.06 -0.79 -1.74
N ILE A 231 3.13 -2.11 -1.60
CA ILE A 231 2.02 -2.98 -1.25
C ILE A 231 2.23 -3.49 0.17
N ILE A 232 1.28 -3.22 1.06
CA ILE A 232 1.27 -3.73 2.43
C ILE A 232 0.17 -4.80 2.54
N ILE A 233 0.55 -5.99 2.97
CA ILE A 233 -0.35 -7.11 3.22
C ILE A 233 -0.39 -7.36 4.74
N ALA A 234 -1.59 -7.35 5.31
CA ALA A 234 -1.86 -7.83 6.65
C ALA A 234 -2.74 -9.07 6.58
N THR A 235 -2.54 -10.03 7.50
CA THR A 235 -3.44 -11.18 7.62
C THR A 235 -3.49 -11.71 9.04
N ASP A 236 -4.60 -12.32 9.43
CA ASP A 236 -4.72 -13.09 10.68
C ASP A 236 -4.45 -14.59 10.48
N ILE A 237 -4.10 -15.02 9.25
CA ILE A 237 -3.64 -16.39 8.98
C ILE A 237 -2.31 -16.61 9.70
N PRO A 238 -2.13 -17.70 10.48
CA PRO A 238 -0.85 -18.04 11.09
C PRO A 238 0.15 -18.49 10.03
N LEU A 239 0.96 -17.54 9.54
CA LEU A 239 1.96 -17.74 8.51
C LEU A 239 3.37 -17.53 9.04
N THR A 240 4.28 -18.37 8.57
CA THR A 240 5.73 -18.17 8.79
C THR A 240 6.30 -17.10 7.87
N HIS A 241 7.55 -16.68 8.13
CA HIS A 241 8.30 -15.77 7.26
C HIS A 241 8.34 -16.23 5.79
N ASN A 242 8.66 -17.51 5.57
CA ASN A 242 8.76 -18.05 4.21
C ASN A 242 7.40 -18.02 3.49
N GLN A 243 6.32 -18.33 4.21
CA GLN A 243 4.97 -18.28 3.65
C GLN A 243 4.52 -16.85 3.34
N LEU A 244 4.87 -15.87 4.19
CA LEU A 244 4.63 -14.45 3.93
C LEU A 244 5.44 -13.92 2.75
N ASN A 245 6.68 -14.37 2.55
CA ASN A 245 7.47 -14.04 1.36
C ASN A 245 6.80 -14.60 0.09
N ARG A 246 6.26 -15.82 0.16
CA ARG A 246 5.50 -16.41 -0.96
C ARG A 246 4.19 -15.67 -1.23
N LEU A 247 3.44 -15.32 -0.18
CA LEU A 247 2.23 -14.49 -0.30
C LEU A 247 2.56 -13.14 -0.97
N SER A 248 3.68 -12.53 -0.58
CA SER A 248 4.16 -11.26 -1.14
C SER A 248 4.43 -11.34 -2.65
N LYS A 249 5.01 -12.45 -3.13
CA LYS A 249 5.23 -12.69 -4.57
C LYS A 249 3.93 -12.73 -5.36
N HIS A 250 2.84 -13.23 -4.78
CA HIS A 250 1.56 -13.35 -5.46
C HIS A 250 0.82 -12.01 -5.57
N ALA A 251 1.06 -11.05 -4.67
CA ALA A 251 0.48 -9.71 -4.79
C ALA A 251 0.88 -9.02 -6.12
N VAL A 252 2.09 -9.29 -6.63
CA VAL A 252 2.57 -8.80 -7.93
C VAL A 252 1.69 -9.31 -9.09
N LEU A 253 1.10 -10.50 -8.98
CA LEU A 253 0.16 -11.00 -10.00
C LEU A 253 -1.14 -10.20 -10.01
N GLY A 254 -1.60 -9.74 -8.84
CA GLY A 254 -2.74 -8.81 -8.73
C GLY A 254 -2.42 -7.44 -9.36
N MET A 255 -1.21 -6.95 -9.12
CA MET A 255 -0.70 -5.74 -9.79
C MET A 255 -0.66 -5.90 -11.32
N ALA A 256 -0.18 -7.05 -11.81
CA ALA A 256 -0.12 -7.35 -13.25
C ALA A 256 -1.50 -7.40 -13.92
N ARG A 257 -2.57 -7.75 -13.20
CA ARG A 257 -3.95 -7.75 -13.74
C ARG A 257 -4.44 -6.37 -14.16
N LEU A 258 -3.91 -5.29 -13.59
CA LEU A 258 -4.17 -3.91 -14.05
C LEU A 258 -3.34 -3.51 -15.27
N GLY A 259 -2.43 -4.38 -15.74
CA GLY A 259 -1.52 -4.10 -16.84
C GLY A 259 -0.23 -3.39 -16.42
N ALA A 260 0.16 -3.48 -15.14
CA ALA A 260 1.46 -2.99 -14.69
C ALA A 260 2.59 -3.70 -15.45
N VAL A 261 3.58 -2.92 -15.90
CA VAL A 261 4.77 -3.43 -16.61
C VAL A 261 5.99 -3.50 -15.70
N SER A 262 6.06 -2.67 -14.66
CA SER A 262 7.27 -2.46 -13.84
C SER A 262 8.46 -2.04 -14.69
N PHE A 263 8.42 -0.81 -15.21
CA PHE A 263 9.54 -0.27 -15.98
C PHE A 263 10.80 -0.14 -15.12
N THR A 264 11.97 0.03 -15.74
CA THR A 264 13.25 0.15 -15.02
C THR A 264 13.28 1.30 -14.00
N GLY A 265 12.45 2.33 -14.20
CA GLY A 265 12.23 3.43 -13.27
C GLY A 265 11.32 3.11 -12.08
N SER A 266 10.85 1.87 -11.92
CA SER A 266 9.82 1.49 -10.95
C SER A 266 10.39 0.90 -9.64
N GLY A 267 10.01 1.48 -8.51
CA GLY A 267 10.24 0.90 -7.18
C GLY A 267 9.03 0.10 -6.71
N ASP A 268 9.06 -1.22 -6.86
CA ASP A 268 7.93 -2.11 -6.60
C ASP A 268 8.24 -3.05 -5.44
N PHE A 269 7.65 -2.76 -4.28
CA PHE A 269 7.94 -3.45 -3.03
C PHE A 269 6.67 -3.98 -2.37
N VAL A 270 6.81 -5.14 -1.73
CA VAL A 270 5.75 -5.76 -0.94
C VAL A 270 6.25 -6.03 0.48
N ILE A 271 5.44 -5.64 1.46
CA ILE A 271 5.66 -5.93 2.89
C ILE A 271 4.45 -6.74 3.36
N ALA A 272 4.68 -7.90 3.98
CA ALA A 272 3.61 -8.75 4.48
C ALA A 272 3.82 -9.10 5.95
N PHE A 273 2.75 -9.13 6.75
CA PHE A 273 2.83 -9.58 8.14
C PHE A 273 1.57 -10.29 8.59
N SER A 274 1.74 -11.20 9.55
CA SER A 274 0.65 -11.93 10.20
C SER A 274 0.42 -11.41 11.62
N THR A 275 -0.85 -11.20 12.00
CA THR A 275 -1.25 -10.82 13.36
C THR A 275 -1.45 -12.02 14.29
N ALA A 276 -1.36 -13.26 13.78
CA ALA A 276 -1.65 -14.47 14.55
C ALA A 276 -0.62 -14.73 15.66
N ASN A 277 0.67 -14.53 15.36
CA ASN A 277 1.76 -14.82 16.28
C ASN A 277 2.43 -13.51 16.77
N LYS A 278 2.39 -13.27 18.08
CA LYS A 278 3.14 -12.19 18.73
C LYS A 278 4.44 -12.72 19.32
N ILE A 279 5.56 -12.21 18.84
CA ILE A 279 6.89 -12.62 19.27
C ILE A 279 7.37 -11.70 20.39
N PRO A 280 7.66 -12.20 21.61
CA PRO A 280 8.19 -11.39 22.70
C PRO A 280 9.55 -10.78 22.35
N ARG A 281 9.81 -9.56 22.84
CA ARG A 281 11.12 -8.90 22.68
C ARG A 281 12.13 -9.29 23.75
N LYS A 282 11.67 -9.63 24.96
CA LYS A 282 12.55 -10.01 26.06
C LYS A 282 13.00 -11.46 25.90
N ARG A 283 14.26 -11.71 26.24
CA ARG A 283 14.87 -13.06 26.27
C ARG A 283 14.55 -13.75 27.59
N GLU A 284 13.27 -14.04 27.82
CA GLU A 284 12.81 -14.76 29.01
C GLU A 284 12.77 -16.28 28.77
N VAL A 285 12.67 -16.71 27.52
CA VAL A 285 12.58 -18.13 27.10
C VAL A 285 13.52 -18.41 25.94
N VAL A 286 13.98 -19.67 25.85
CA VAL A 286 14.90 -20.15 24.79
C VAL A 286 14.14 -20.56 23.53
N SER A 287 12.98 -21.19 23.68
CA SER A 287 12.12 -21.62 22.58
C SER A 287 10.79 -20.85 22.58
N LEU A 288 10.20 -20.74 21.39
CA LEU A 288 8.86 -20.21 21.18
C LEU A 288 8.08 -21.22 20.36
N GLU A 289 6.83 -21.45 20.75
CA GLU A 289 5.86 -22.14 19.92
C GLU A 289 5.15 -21.10 19.04
N ILE A 290 5.00 -21.42 17.76
CA ILE A 290 4.27 -20.59 16.81
C ILE A 290 3.22 -21.45 16.12
N GLU A 291 2.03 -20.91 15.91
CA GLU A 291 1.03 -21.53 15.05
C GLU A 291 1.42 -21.28 13.59
N CYS A 292 1.24 -22.30 12.74
CA CYS A 292 1.45 -22.20 11.31
C CYS A 292 0.42 -23.06 10.59
N ILE A 293 -0.19 -22.54 9.52
CA ILE A 293 -1.04 -23.37 8.65
C ILE A 293 -0.21 -24.39 7.89
N HIS A 294 -0.85 -25.49 7.51
CA HIS A 294 -0.29 -26.45 6.58
C HIS A 294 -0.13 -25.83 5.18
N GLU A 295 0.96 -26.18 4.49
CA GLU A 295 1.33 -25.66 3.17
C GLU A 295 0.22 -25.76 2.11
N GLY A 296 -0.54 -26.85 2.13
CA GLY A 296 -1.64 -27.08 1.20
C GLY A 296 -2.82 -26.10 1.30
N PHE A 297 -2.85 -25.22 2.31
CA PHE A 297 -3.87 -24.16 2.44
C PHE A 297 -3.42 -22.80 1.90
N LEU A 298 -2.21 -22.68 1.35
CA LEU A 298 -1.69 -21.40 0.87
C LEU A 298 -2.30 -20.94 -0.46
N ASP A 299 -2.80 -21.86 -1.30
CA ASP A 299 -3.32 -21.50 -2.62
C ASP A 299 -4.53 -20.56 -2.50
N ASP A 300 -5.44 -20.83 -1.55
CA ASP A 300 -6.56 -19.93 -1.25
C ASP A 300 -6.09 -18.55 -0.77
N ALA A 301 -5.01 -18.51 0.03
CA ALA A 301 -4.41 -17.27 0.48
C ALA A 301 -3.75 -16.50 -0.68
N PHE A 302 -3.13 -17.20 -1.62
CA PHE A 302 -2.52 -16.62 -2.82
C PHE A 302 -3.58 -16.01 -3.74
N GLU A 303 -4.67 -16.72 -4.02
CA GLU A 303 -5.76 -16.17 -4.82
C GLU A 303 -6.39 -14.94 -4.15
N ALA A 304 -6.64 -15.01 -2.85
CA ALA A 304 -7.22 -13.91 -2.09
C ALA A 304 -6.32 -12.66 -2.04
N VAL A 305 -4.99 -12.81 -1.96
CA VAL A 305 -4.08 -11.64 -2.01
C VAL A 305 -4.00 -11.04 -3.41
N ILE A 306 -4.08 -11.86 -4.46
CA ILE A 306 -4.15 -11.40 -5.86
C ILE A 306 -5.37 -10.52 -6.05
N GLU A 307 -6.55 -11.01 -5.66
CA GLU A 307 -7.80 -10.24 -5.78
C GLU A 307 -7.80 -8.99 -4.90
N SER A 308 -7.28 -9.09 -3.68
CA SER A 308 -7.17 -7.94 -2.78
C SER A 308 -6.28 -6.86 -3.37
N THR A 309 -5.15 -7.24 -3.96
CA THR A 309 -4.20 -6.29 -4.55
C THR A 309 -4.77 -5.62 -5.80
N GLU A 310 -5.37 -6.41 -6.70
CA GLU A 310 -6.06 -5.90 -7.89
C GLU A 310 -7.14 -4.87 -7.49
N GLU A 311 -8.02 -5.23 -6.56
CA GLU A 311 -9.09 -4.33 -6.11
C GLU A 311 -8.56 -3.09 -5.38
N ALA A 312 -7.51 -3.22 -4.56
CA ALA A 312 -6.92 -2.07 -3.87
C ALA A 312 -6.37 -1.04 -4.86
N MET A 313 -5.68 -1.49 -5.92
CA MET A 313 -5.17 -0.59 -6.95
C MET A 313 -6.29 0.04 -7.79
N ILE A 314 -7.35 -0.70 -8.09
CA ILE A 314 -8.52 -0.15 -8.77
C ILE A 314 -9.21 0.90 -7.89
N ASN A 315 -9.41 0.62 -6.59
CA ASN A 315 -9.98 1.58 -5.65
C ASN A 315 -9.13 2.85 -5.54
N SER A 316 -7.80 2.73 -5.56
CA SER A 316 -6.90 3.89 -5.61
C SER A 316 -7.19 4.82 -6.78
N LEU A 317 -7.39 4.27 -7.98
CA LEU A 317 -7.71 5.04 -9.19
C LEU A 317 -9.11 5.66 -9.14
N LEU A 318 -10.10 4.90 -8.68
CA LEU A 318 -11.51 5.35 -8.69
C LEU A 318 -11.85 6.34 -7.57
N MET A 319 -11.10 6.32 -6.47
CA MET A 319 -11.29 7.22 -5.34
C MET A 319 -10.45 8.51 -5.45
N ALA A 320 -9.57 8.59 -6.45
CA ALA A 320 -8.80 9.79 -6.76
C ALA A 320 -9.63 10.89 -7.41
N GLU A 321 -9.14 12.13 -7.34
CA GLU A 321 -9.75 13.34 -7.93
C GLU A 321 -8.76 14.07 -8.82
N ASP A 322 -9.27 14.83 -9.79
CA ASP A 322 -8.44 15.71 -10.61
C ASP A 322 -7.57 16.60 -9.70
N MET A 323 -6.28 16.75 -10.04
CA MET A 323 -5.34 17.51 -9.23
C MET A 323 -4.45 18.38 -10.09
N VAL A 324 -4.35 19.64 -9.72
CA VAL A 324 -3.33 20.57 -10.21
C VAL A 324 -2.25 20.71 -9.15
N GLY A 325 -1.00 20.54 -9.56
CA GLY A 325 0.19 20.64 -8.71
C GLY A 325 1.21 21.60 -9.26
N ARG A 326 2.48 21.33 -8.94
CA ARG A 326 3.66 22.07 -9.37
C ARG A 326 3.64 22.40 -10.87
N ASP A 327 4.12 23.59 -11.23
CA ASP A 327 4.18 24.09 -12.61
C ASP A 327 2.80 24.12 -13.33
N ASN A 328 1.71 24.20 -12.57
CA ASN A 328 0.33 24.05 -13.03
C ASN A 328 0.08 22.72 -13.77
N ARG A 329 0.89 21.69 -13.52
CA ARG A 329 0.68 20.34 -14.07
C ARG A 329 -0.63 19.79 -13.53
N GLU A 330 -1.55 19.47 -14.43
CA GLU A 330 -2.82 18.85 -14.09
C GLU A 330 -2.75 17.35 -14.35
N VAL A 331 -3.37 16.54 -13.48
CA VAL A 331 -3.59 15.10 -13.69
C VAL A 331 -5.05 14.78 -13.43
N LYS A 332 -5.71 14.14 -14.41
CA LYS A 332 -7.12 13.78 -14.33
C LYS A 332 -7.34 12.47 -13.59
N SER A 333 -8.40 12.41 -12.81
CA SER A 333 -8.95 11.18 -12.24
C SER A 333 -9.54 10.28 -13.31
N LEU A 334 -9.58 8.99 -13.02
CA LEU A 334 -10.19 8.01 -13.91
C LEU A 334 -11.72 8.05 -13.78
N ARG A 335 -12.40 8.42 -14.86
CA ARG A 335 -13.88 8.48 -14.91
C ARG A 335 -14.45 7.35 -15.76
N ILE A 336 -14.76 6.23 -15.12
CA ILE A 336 -15.24 5.02 -15.82
C ILE A 336 -16.75 4.96 -16.07
N GLU A 337 -17.54 5.88 -15.50
CA GLU A 337 -19.02 5.82 -15.57
C GLU A 337 -19.55 5.83 -17.02
N LYS A 338 -18.81 6.44 -17.95
CA LYS A 338 -19.14 6.46 -19.38
C LYS A 338 -18.90 5.11 -20.09
N PHE A 339 -18.13 4.22 -19.48
CA PHE A 339 -17.69 2.93 -20.02
C PHE A 339 -18.37 1.73 -19.36
N LEU A 340 -19.26 1.96 -18.39
CA LEU A 340 -20.06 0.91 -17.72
C LEU A 340 -21.35 0.53 -18.47
N LYS A 341 -21.52 1.02 -19.70
CA LYS A 341 -22.71 0.78 -20.52
C LYS A 341 -22.57 -0.44 -21.41
#